data_AF-X1C5D2-F1
#
_entry.id   AF-X1C5D2-F1
#
_cell.length_a   1.000
_cell.length_b   1.000
_cell.length_c   1.000
_cell.angle_alpha   90.00
_cell.angle_beta   90.00
_cell.angle_gamma   90.00
#
_symmetry.space_group_name_H-M   'P 1'
#
loop_
_entity.id
_entity.type
_entity.pdbx_description
1 polymer ?
#
loop_
_entity_poly.entity_id
_entity_poly.type
_entity_poly.pdbx_seq_one_letter_code
_entity_poly.pdbx_strand_id
1 'polypeptide(L)'
;PARNISLILPILEDINKLCPNAFLLNFTNPMQRVCTAINKVSSIKFVGMCHQIYFGYFILGMAFAKELGINIKEDPRFVWKDEFMDYHFKISNKAMEYFDIKAAGINHFTWMLDVREKETGRDIYGVLKKKMNDLPPEFEPLTQELFEIFDYIPVAGDCHIAEYLPYTSDLYSETFKKFDIQMYDFKWSCRSRDKIWKDIEMMISGEREVDYLKNARSERAEIIIEHIEKNSNLYESSVNIPNRGCIKNLPDGAIVDVPGVIY
;
A
#
# COMPACT_ATOMS: atom_id res chain seq x y z
N PRO A 1 -13.46 14.63 -13.46
CA PRO A 1 -13.65 14.91 -12.01
C PRO A 1 -13.71 13.57 -11.26
N ALA A 2 -13.05 13.44 -10.11
CA ALA A 2 -13.09 12.21 -9.33
C ALA A 2 -14.50 12.02 -8.74
N ARG A 3 -15.24 11.00 -9.20
CA ARG A 3 -16.64 10.71 -8.81
C ARG A 3 -16.81 10.60 -7.28
N ASN A 4 -15.77 10.10 -6.62
CA ASN A 4 -15.72 9.91 -5.16
C ASN A 4 -15.81 11.22 -4.38
N ILE A 5 -15.42 12.37 -4.97
CA ILE A 5 -15.52 13.67 -4.29
C ILE A 5 -17.01 14.00 -4.01
N SER A 6 -17.89 13.75 -4.98
CA SER A 6 -19.33 13.97 -4.79
C SER A 6 -19.95 13.07 -3.69
N LEU A 7 -19.30 11.94 -3.37
CA LEU A 7 -19.76 11.01 -2.33
C LEU A 7 -19.21 11.37 -0.95
N ILE A 8 -17.98 11.88 -0.85
CA ILE A 8 -17.38 12.22 0.45
C ILE A 8 -17.91 13.55 1.00
N LEU A 9 -18.27 14.51 0.14
CA LEU A 9 -18.70 15.84 0.60
C LEU A 9 -19.93 15.80 1.55
N PRO A 10 -21.01 15.06 1.25
CA PRO A 10 -22.13 14.93 2.19
C PRO A 10 -21.72 14.25 3.51
N ILE A 11 -20.82 13.27 3.45
CA ILE A 11 -20.30 12.59 4.66
C ILE A 11 -19.53 13.58 5.54
N LEU A 12 -18.75 14.48 4.95
CA LEU A 12 -18.03 15.52 5.71
C LEU A 12 -19.01 16.53 6.34
N GLU A 13 -20.10 16.87 5.65
CA GLU A 13 -21.15 17.72 6.22
C GLU A 13 -21.82 17.05 7.43
N ASP A 14 -22.15 15.76 7.30
CA ASP A 14 -22.72 14.97 8.39
C ASP A 14 -21.76 14.86 9.58
N ILE A 15 -20.46 14.59 9.35
CA ILE A 15 -19.47 14.53 10.43
C ILE A 15 -19.37 15.88 11.14
N ASN A 16 -19.28 16.99 10.39
CA ASN A 16 -19.21 18.32 10.99
C ASN A 16 -20.44 18.66 11.84
N LYS A 17 -21.62 18.19 11.43
CA LYS A 17 -22.89 18.44 12.14
C LYS A 17 -23.09 17.53 13.34
N LEU A 18 -22.77 16.24 13.21
CA LEU A 18 -23.15 15.19 14.16
C LEU A 18 -22.02 14.81 15.12
N CYS A 19 -20.77 14.82 14.65
CA CYS A 19 -19.61 14.36 15.40
C CYS A 19 -18.32 15.11 15.01
N PRO A 20 -18.25 16.44 15.20
CA PRO A 20 -17.14 17.27 14.70
C PRO A 20 -15.76 16.90 15.27
N ASN A 21 -15.72 16.15 16.38
CA ASN A 21 -14.49 15.66 17.01
C ASN A 21 -14.06 14.28 16.52
N ALA A 22 -14.83 13.62 15.64
CA ALA A 22 -14.52 12.30 15.11
C ALA A 22 -13.25 12.32 14.25
N PHE A 23 -12.56 11.18 14.22
CA PHE A 23 -11.40 10.95 13.37
C PHE A 23 -11.84 10.16 12.13
N LEU A 24 -11.69 10.75 10.95
CA LEU A 24 -12.03 10.12 9.68
C LEU A 24 -10.87 9.25 9.16
N LEU A 25 -11.08 7.94 9.11
CA LEU A 25 -10.16 7.01 8.43
C LEU A 25 -10.62 6.83 6.98
N ASN A 26 -9.83 7.31 6.02
CA ASN A 26 -10.14 7.14 4.60
C ASN A 26 -9.35 5.99 3.99
N PHE A 27 -10.05 4.96 3.50
CA PHE A 27 -9.49 3.87 2.69
C PHE A 27 -9.82 4.02 1.20
N THR A 28 -10.61 5.04 0.83
CA THR A 28 -11.15 5.16 -0.52
C THR A 28 -10.13 5.79 -1.47
N ASN A 29 -9.96 5.14 -2.62
CA ASN A 29 -9.21 5.66 -3.75
C ASN A 29 -10.06 6.54 -4.69
N PRO A 30 -9.46 7.51 -5.43
CA PRO A 30 -8.03 7.86 -5.41
C PRO A 30 -7.66 8.66 -4.16
N MET A 31 -6.82 8.07 -3.29
CA MET A 31 -6.47 8.56 -1.95
C MET A 31 -6.07 10.03 -1.97
N GLN A 32 -5.16 10.36 -2.90
CA GLN A 32 -4.61 11.69 -3.05
C GLN A 32 -5.68 12.75 -3.29
N ARG A 33 -6.67 12.47 -4.16
CA ARG A 33 -7.73 13.43 -4.50
C ARG A 33 -8.77 13.54 -3.39
N VAL A 34 -9.15 12.42 -2.78
CA VAL A 34 -10.12 12.38 -1.68
C VAL A 34 -9.56 13.13 -0.46
N CYS A 35 -8.35 12.78 -0.01
CA CYS A 35 -7.69 13.44 1.12
C CYS A 35 -7.41 14.92 0.84
N THR A 36 -7.05 15.29 -0.40
CA THR A 36 -6.90 16.70 -0.78
C THR A 36 -8.23 17.44 -0.68
N ALA A 37 -9.34 16.83 -1.10
CA ALA A 37 -10.66 17.44 -0.98
C ALA A 37 -11.02 17.64 0.49
N ILE A 38 -10.86 16.61 1.33
CA ILE A 38 -11.11 16.69 2.79
C ILE A 38 -10.31 17.84 3.41
N ASN A 39 -9.00 17.90 3.16
CA ASN A 39 -8.10 18.93 3.71
C ASN A 39 -8.47 20.36 3.26
N LYS A 40 -9.05 20.52 2.06
CA LYS A 40 -9.40 21.83 1.51
C LYS A 40 -10.75 22.36 1.99
N VAL A 41 -11.71 21.47 2.26
CA VAL A 41 -13.11 21.85 2.49
C VAL A 41 -13.56 21.61 3.93
N SER A 42 -12.73 21.00 4.76
CA SER A 42 -13.08 20.64 6.13
C SER A 42 -11.87 20.77 7.07
N SER A 43 -12.17 20.98 8.36
CA SER A 43 -11.21 20.95 9.47
C SER A 43 -11.24 19.62 10.25
N ILE A 44 -11.98 18.62 9.76
CA ILE A 44 -12.08 17.29 10.38
C ILE A 44 -10.70 16.64 10.47
N LYS A 45 -10.41 15.98 11.60
CA LYS A 45 -9.22 15.13 11.75
C LYS A 45 -9.36 13.93 10.84
N PHE A 46 -8.39 13.70 9.97
CA PHE A 46 -8.43 12.56 9.07
C PHE A 46 -7.04 11.97 8.82
N VAL A 47 -7.02 10.71 8.40
CA VAL A 47 -5.84 10.03 7.88
C VAL A 47 -6.27 9.13 6.73
N GLY A 48 -5.49 9.13 5.66
CA GLY A 48 -5.65 8.17 4.57
C GLY A 48 -4.80 6.93 4.81
N MET A 49 -5.40 5.75 4.67
CA MET A 49 -4.76 4.47 4.94
C MET A 49 -4.60 3.65 3.66
N CYS A 50 -3.39 3.16 3.42
CA CYS A 50 -3.07 2.31 2.28
C CYS A 50 -2.12 1.19 2.73
N HIS A 51 -2.20 0.03 2.08
CA HIS A 51 -1.39 -1.14 2.39
C HIS A 51 -0.18 -1.32 1.44
N GLN A 52 0.04 -0.39 0.52
CA GLN A 52 1.09 -0.53 -0.50
C GLN A 52 2.52 -0.65 0.05
N ILE A 53 2.76 -0.19 1.28
CA ILE A 53 4.05 -0.41 1.95
C ILE A 53 4.46 -1.90 2.03
N TYR A 54 3.48 -2.83 2.04
CA TYR A 54 3.74 -4.27 2.06
C TYR A 54 4.41 -4.80 0.79
N PHE A 55 4.28 -4.09 -0.33
CA PHE A 55 4.95 -4.46 -1.56
C PHE A 55 6.46 -4.18 -1.48
N GLY A 56 6.86 -3.13 -0.75
CA GLY A 56 8.27 -2.92 -0.39
C GLY A 56 8.86 -4.08 0.42
N TYR A 57 8.07 -4.66 1.33
CA TYR A 57 8.47 -5.89 2.05
C TYR A 57 8.48 -7.12 1.15
N PHE A 58 7.65 -7.19 0.12
CA PHE A 58 7.72 -8.24 -0.89
C PHE A 58 9.04 -8.18 -1.65
N ILE A 59 9.46 -6.99 -2.10
CA ILE A 59 10.77 -6.77 -2.75
C ILE A 59 11.92 -7.22 -1.83
N LEU A 60 11.89 -6.87 -0.53
CA LEU A 60 12.87 -7.37 0.43
C LEU A 60 12.86 -8.90 0.54
N GLY A 61 11.67 -9.49 0.65
CA GLY A 61 11.54 -10.94 0.76
C GLY A 61 12.07 -11.68 -0.46
N MET A 62 11.93 -11.10 -1.65
CA MET A 62 12.53 -11.63 -2.88
C MET A 62 14.05 -11.45 -2.90
N ALA A 63 14.56 -10.26 -2.56
CA ALA A 63 16.01 -9.96 -2.55
C ALA A 63 16.79 -10.76 -1.49
N PHE A 64 16.16 -11.08 -0.36
CA PHE A 64 16.73 -11.82 0.76
C PHE A 64 16.16 -13.24 0.90
N ALA A 65 15.61 -13.80 -0.18
CA ALA A 65 14.92 -15.09 -0.11
C ALA A 65 15.79 -16.22 0.46
N LYS A 66 17.09 -16.27 0.10
CA LYS A 66 18.02 -17.28 0.61
C LYS A 66 18.22 -17.15 2.12
N GLU A 67 18.43 -15.93 2.61
CA GLU A 67 18.63 -15.63 4.03
C GLU A 67 17.37 -15.87 4.86
N LEU A 68 16.20 -15.63 4.27
CA LEU A 68 14.91 -15.83 4.92
C LEU A 68 14.38 -17.27 4.80
N GLY A 69 15.09 -18.16 4.07
CA GLY A 69 14.65 -19.52 3.81
C GLY A 69 13.39 -19.61 2.94
N ILE A 70 13.17 -18.62 2.06
CA ILE A 70 12.02 -18.53 1.16
C ILE A 70 12.35 -19.24 -0.16
N ASN A 71 11.48 -20.18 -0.54
CA ASN A 71 11.52 -20.79 -1.86
C ASN A 71 10.75 -19.89 -2.84
N ILE A 72 11.47 -19.22 -3.73
CA ILE A 72 10.88 -18.40 -4.79
C ILE A 72 10.22 -19.34 -5.83
N LYS A 73 9.02 -18.99 -6.30
CA LYS A 73 8.35 -19.71 -7.40
C LYS A 73 9.14 -19.55 -8.70
N GLU A 74 9.02 -20.51 -9.62
CA GLU A 74 9.69 -20.43 -10.93
C GLU A 74 9.35 -19.15 -11.70
N ASP A 75 8.10 -18.68 -11.60
CA ASP A 75 7.66 -17.39 -12.14
C ASP A 75 7.60 -16.34 -11.01
N PRO A 76 8.51 -15.35 -11.01
CA PRO A 76 8.57 -14.33 -9.96
C PRO A 76 7.59 -13.17 -10.19
N ARG A 77 6.91 -13.12 -11.35
CA ARG A 77 6.08 -11.97 -11.74
C ARG A 77 4.86 -11.80 -10.86
N PHE A 78 4.60 -10.56 -10.44
CA PHE A 78 3.36 -10.23 -9.76
C PHE A 78 2.16 -10.38 -10.70
N VAL A 79 1.16 -11.16 -10.27
CA VAL A 79 -0.10 -11.31 -11.02
C VAL A 79 -1.32 -11.15 -10.13
N TRP A 80 -2.36 -10.49 -10.65
CA TRP A 80 -3.65 -10.31 -9.95
C TRP A 80 -4.49 -11.60 -9.91
N LYS A 81 -4.06 -12.59 -9.11
CA LYS A 81 -4.74 -13.87 -8.90
C LYS A 81 -4.70 -14.27 -7.42
N ASP A 82 -5.75 -14.96 -6.94
CA ASP A 82 -5.90 -15.39 -5.54
C ASP A 82 -4.61 -16.06 -4.99
N GLU A 83 -4.08 -17.06 -5.71
CA GLU A 83 -2.88 -17.81 -5.32
C GLU A 83 -1.60 -16.98 -5.25
N PHE A 84 -1.53 -15.90 -6.04
CA PHE A 84 -0.39 -15.00 -6.03
C PHE A 84 -0.48 -14.00 -4.89
N MET A 85 -1.68 -13.52 -4.57
CA MET A 85 -1.89 -12.64 -3.42
C MET A 85 -1.45 -13.33 -2.12
N ASP A 86 -1.83 -14.59 -1.92
CA ASP A 86 -1.38 -15.38 -0.76
C ASP A 86 0.14 -15.56 -0.71
N TYR A 87 0.76 -15.76 -1.87
CA TYR A 87 2.22 -15.87 -2.00
C TYR A 87 2.93 -14.57 -1.65
N HIS A 88 2.49 -13.45 -2.24
CA HIS A 88 2.96 -12.10 -1.94
C HIS A 88 2.89 -11.82 -0.44
N PHE A 89 1.74 -12.08 0.20
CA PHE A 89 1.57 -11.80 1.62
C PHE A 89 2.43 -12.67 2.53
N LYS A 90 2.61 -13.95 2.22
CA LYS A 90 3.51 -14.81 3.00
C LYS A 90 4.95 -14.28 2.97
N ILE A 91 5.42 -13.84 1.81
CA ILE A 91 6.76 -13.28 1.65
C ILE A 91 6.88 -11.93 2.34
N SER A 92 5.93 -11.01 2.13
CA SER A 92 5.93 -9.71 2.81
C SER A 92 5.94 -9.87 4.33
N ASN A 93 5.06 -10.73 4.89
CA ASN A 93 4.99 -10.97 6.32
C ASN A 93 6.30 -11.55 6.85
N LYS A 94 6.91 -12.49 6.12
CA LYS A 94 8.20 -13.05 6.51
C LYS A 94 9.29 -11.98 6.53
N ALA A 95 9.37 -11.13 5.50
CA ALA A 95 10.33 -10.03 5.48
C ALA A 95 10.09 -9.02 6.61
N MET A 96 8.83 -8.73 6.94
CA MET A 96 8.46 -7.84 8.04
C MET A 96 8.91 -8.35 9.41
N GLU A 97 9.11 -9.66 9.61
CA GLU A 97 9.66 -10.18 10.87
C GLU A 97 11.11 -9.72 11.10
N TYR A 98 11.87 -9.52 10.03
CA TYR A 98 13.32 -9.28 10.09
C TYR A 98 13.70 -7.84 9.78
N PHE A 99 12.92 -7.15 8.97
CA PHE A 99 13.27 -5.83 8.44
C PHE A 99 12.26 -4.76 8.85
N ASP A 100 12.76 -3.54 9.00
CA ASP A 100 11.99 -2.32 9.11
C ASP A 100 12.29 -1.42 7.90
N ILE A 101 11.25 -0.87 7.29
CA ILE A 101 11.35 -0.01 6.11
C ILE A 101 10.79 1.37 6.43
N LYS A 102 11.49 2.41 5.99
CA LYS A 102 10.90 3.75 5.85
C LYS A 102 10.78 4.11 4.38
N ALA A 103 9.62 4.63 4.02
CA ALA A 103 9.35 5.12 2.68
C ALA A 103 8.59 6.44 2.75
N ALA A 104 8.76 7.29 1.73
CA ALA A 104 8.05 8.55 1.65
C ALA A 104 7.71 8.92 0.20
N GLY A 105 6.63 9.68 0.01
CA GLY A 105 6.22 10.19 -1.29
C GLY A 105 4.76 10.64 -1.27
N ILE A 106 4.01 10.21 -2.27
CA ILE A 106 2.54 10.31 -2.31
C ILE A 106 1.95 8.90 -2.42
N ASN A 107 0.66 8.75 -2.14
CA ASN A 107 0.00 7.44 -2.22
C ASN A 107 0.29 6.73 -3.57
N HIS A 108 0.68 5.46 -3.51
CA HIS A 108 1.06 4.63 -4.68
C HIS A 108 2.30 5.11 -5.45
N PHE A 109 3.02 6.12 -4.97
CA PHE A 109 4.24 6.66 -5.57
C PHE A 109 5.25 7.03 -4.47
N THR A 110 5.54 6.05 -3.61
CA THR A 110 6.49 6.16 -2.50
C THR A 110 7.82 5.50 -2.83
N TRP A 111 8.89 6.07 -2.27
CA TRP A 111 10.26 5.61 -2.47
C TRP A 111 10.84 5.14 -1.14
N MET A 112 11.50 4.00 -1.16
CA MET A 112 12.16 3.40 0.00
C MET A 112 13.38 4.25 0.36
N LEU A 113 13.46 4.75 1.59
CA LEU A 113 14.51 5.67 2.05
C LEU A 113 15.49 5.05 3.05
N ASP A 114 15.03 4.07 3.83
CA ASP A 114 15.83 3.41 4.87
C ASP A 114 15.35 1.96 5.01
N VAL A 115 16.28 1.04 5.21
CA VAL A 115 15.98 -0.36 5.54
C VAL A 115 16.93 -0.82 6.62
N ARG A 116 16.36 -1.34 7.71
CA ARG A 116 17.11 -1.82 8.86
C ARG A 116 16.74 -3.24 9.23
N GLU A 117 17.73 -4.00 9.68
CA GLU A 117 17.48 -5.24 10.40
C GLU A 117 16.88 -4.91 11.78
N LYS A 118 15.79 -5.58 12.14
CA LYS A 118 15.08 -5.34 13.42
C LYS A 118 15.89 -5.78 14.63
N GLU A 119 16.61 -6.90 14.53
CA GLU A 119 17.39 -7.45 15.64
C GLU A 119 18.61 -6.59 15.96
N THR A 120 19.32 -6.13 14.92
CA THR A 120 20.63 -5.46 15.08
C THR A 120 20.54 -3.93 14.93
N GLY A 121 19.47 -3.41 14.33
CA GLY A 121 19.33 -2.00 13.94
C GLY A 121 20.23 -1.58 12.77
N ARG A 122 20.95 -2.54 12.15
CA ARG A 122 21.91 -2.29 11.09
C ARG A 122 21.22 -1.77 9.83
N ASP A 123 21.76 -0.71 9.25
CA ASP A 123 21.39 -0.24 7.91
C ASP A 123 21.89 -1.25 6.87
N ILE A 124 20.93 -1.78 6.10
CA ILE A 124 21.17 -2.76 5.04
C ILE A 124 20.75 -2.24 3.67
N TYR A 125 20.41 -0.96 3.53
CA TYR A 125 19.94 -0.42 2.25
C TYR A 125 21.00 -0.58 1.14
N GLY A 126 22.27 -0.35 1.47
CA GLY A 126 23.39 -0.60 0.53
C GLY A 126 23.57 -2.08 0.16
N VAL A 127 23.16 -3.02 1.01
CA VAL A 127 23.16 -4.47 0.71
C VAL A 127 21.97 -4.81 -0.20
N LEU A 128 20.79 -4.26 0.10
CA LEU A 128 19.61 -4.38 -0.73
C LEU A 128 19.88 -3.90 -2.17
N LYS A 129 20.50 -2.74 -2.34
CA LYS A 129 20.88 -2.21 -3.67
C LYS A 129 21.69 -3.20 -4.50
N LYS A 130 22.63 -3.91 -3.88
CA LYS A 130 23.43 -4.94 -4.57
C LYS A 130 22.57 -6.14 -4.95
N LYS A 131 21.70 -6.58 -4.04
CA LYS A 131 20.78 -7.71 -4.27
C LYS A 131 19.70 -7.43 -5.31
N MET A 132 19.31 -6.17 -5.50
CA MET A 132 18.40 -5.80 -6.59
C MET A 132 18.97 -6.20 -7.96
N ASN A 133 20.29 -6.10 -8.15
CA ASN A 133 20.96 -6.50 -9.40
C ASN A 133 20.99 -8.03 -9.60
N ASP A 134 20.73 -8.80 -8.55
CA ASP A 134 20.68 -10.27 -8.60
C ASP A 134 19.25 -10.80 -8.81
N LEU A 135 18.24 -9.92 -8.85
CA LEU A 135 16.86 -10.30 -9.08
C LEU A 135 16.63 -10.72 -10.54
N PRO A 136 15.69 -11.65 -10.81
CA PRO A 136 15.33 -12.00 -12.18
C PRO A 136 14.87 -10.76 -12.97
N PRO A 137 15.25 -10.61 -14.25
CA PRO A 137 14.82 -9.48 -15.08
C PRO A 137 13.30 -9.34 -15.20
N GLU A 138 12.57 -10.45 -15.05
CA GLU A 138 11.11 -10.49 -15.12
C GLU A 138 10.44 -9.97 -13.83
N PHE A 139 11.17 -9.84 -12.72
CA PHE A 139 10.62 -9.38 -11.46
C PHE A 139 10.53 -7.85 -11.41
N GLU A 140 9.33 -7.28 -11.54
CA GLU A 140 9.13 -5.83 -11.44
C GLU A 140 10.11 -5.00 -12.32
N PRO A 141 10.15 -5.25 -13.64
CA PRO A 141 11.11 -4.63 -14.56
C PRO A 141 11.07 -3.09 -14.57
N LEU A 142 9.90 -2.46 -14.34
CA LEU A 142 9.81 -1.00 -14.23
C LEU A 142 10.45 -0.51 -12.92
N THR A 143 10.20 -1.21 -11.81
CA THR A 143 10.82 -0.93 -10.51
C THR A 143 12.34 -1.04 -10.60
N GLN A 144 12.85 -2.06 -11.28
CA GLN A 144 14.29 -2.22 -11.54
C GLN A 144 14.85 -1.06 -12.38
N GLU A 145 14.17 -0.67 -13.48
CA GLU A 145 14.60 0.45 -14.32
C GLU A 145 14.60 1.78 -13.55
N LEU A 146 13.56 2.04 -12.75
CA LEU A 146 13.49 3.24 -11.91
C LEU A 146 14.57 3.24 -10.83
N PHE A 147 14.88 2.07 -10.27
CA PHE A 147 15.99 1.93 -9.34
C PHE A 147 17.34 2.26 -9.99
N GLU A 148 17.60 1.81 -11.22
CA GLU A 148 18.82 2.16 -11.96
C GLU A 148 18.95 3.66 -12.23
N ILE A 149 17.83 4.34 -12.53
CA ILE A 149 17.81 5.77 -12.85
C ILE A 149 17.97 6.64 -11.59
N PHE A 150 17.24 6.30 -10.53
CA PHE A 150 17.10 7.17 -9.35
C PHE A 150 17.94 6.73 -8.15
N ASP A 151 18.50 5.51 -8.16
CA ASP A 151 19.22 4.90 -7.04
C ASP A 151 18.37 4.75 -5.76
N TYR A 152 17.04 4.76 -5.93
CA TYR A 152 16.02 4.52 -4.91
C TYR A 152 14.99 3.52 -5.40
N ILE A 153 14.53 2.65 -4.53
CA ILE A 153 13.58 1.58 -4.87
C ILE A 153 12.14 2.08 -4.67
N PRO A 154 11.30 2.08 -5.71
CA PRO A 154 9.86 2.28 -5.56
C PRO A 154 9.22 1.19 -4.70
N VAL A 155 8.38 1.60 -3.76
CA VAL A 155 7.73 0.64 -2.86
C VAL A 155 6.48 0.02 -3.48
N ALA A 156 5.77 0.74 -4.34
CA ALA A 156 4.44 0.34 -4.80
C ALA A 156 4.42 -0.74 -5.91
N GLY A 157 5.59 -1.14 -6.40
CA GLY A 157 5.73 -2.02 -7.56
C GLY A 157 5.21 -1.42 -8.87
N ASP A 158 5.40 -2.18 -9.95
CA ASP A 158 5.11 -1.84 -11.33
C ASP A 158 3.63 -1.55 -11.54
N CYS A 159 2.75 -2.38 -10.94
CA CYS A 159 1.30 -2.31 -11.13
C CYS A 159 0.67 -0.98 -10.65
N HIS A 160 1.35 -0.22 -9.80
CA HIS A 160 0.86 1.07 -9.31
C HIS A 160 1.73 2.23 -9.80
N ILE A 161 3.06 2.08 -9.80
CA ILE A 161 3.93 3.17 -10.21
C ILE A 161 3.79 3.53 -11.69
N ALA A 162 3.47 2.55 -12.53
CA ALA A 162 3.25 2.77 -13.96
C ALA A 162 2.13 3.80 -14.23
N GLU A 163 1.09 3.83 -13.39
CA GLU A 163 -0.05 4.75 -13.55
C GLU A 163 0.34 6.24 -13.46
N TYR A 164 1.48 6.54 -12.82
CA TYR A 164 2.02 7.89 -12.66
C TYR A 164 2.94 8.32 -13.80
N LEU A 165 3.35 7.38 -14.66
CA LEU A 165 4.38 7.57 -15.67
C LEU A 165 3.76 7.38 -17.06
N PRO A 166 3.38 8.46 -17.77
CA PRO A 166 2.63 8.35 -19.03
C PRO A 166 3.30 7.46 -20.09
N TYR A 167 4.63 7.41 -20.11
CA TYR A 167 5.37 6.61 -21.08
C TYR A 167 5.18 5.10 -20.90
N THR A 168 4.71 4.62 -19.74
CA THR A 168 4.49 3.17 -19.49
C THR A 168 3.20 2.66 -20.12
N SER A 169 2.33 3.57 -20.59
CA SER A 169 1.04 3.27 -21.22
C SER A 169 0.97 3.73 -22.67
N ASP A 170 2.13 4.01 -23.29
CA ASP A 170 2.20 4.46 -24.67
C ASP A 170 1.89 3.32 -25.65
N LEU A 171 0.88 3.53 -26.50
CA LEU A 171 0.42 2.55 -27.48
C LEU A 171 1.34 2.44 -28.70
N TYR A 172 2.14 3.47 -28.98
CA TYR A 172 3.06 3.46 -30.12
C TYR A 172 4.32 2.66 -29.82
N SER A 173 4.95 2.91 -28.67
CA SER A 173 6.14 2.17 -28.24
C SER A 173 5.83 0.84 -27.55
N GLU A 174 4.56 0.60 -27.20
CA GLU A 174 4.09 -0.60 -26.51
C GLU A 174 4.90 -0.95 -25.25
N THR A 175 5.37 0.07 -24.53
CA THR A 175 6.16 -0.03 -23.29
C THR A 175 5.48 -0.86 -22.21
N PHE A 176 4.15 -0.89 -22.18
CA PHE A 176 3.39 -1.76 -21.29
C PHE A 176 3.72 -3.26 -21.49
N LYS A 177 4.13 -3.69 -22.70
CA LYS A 177 4.61 -5.06 -22.94
C LYS A 177 6.01 -5.28 -22.39
N LYS A 178 6.90 -4.27 -22.53
CA LYS A 178 8.27 -4.33 -22.01
C LYS A 178 8.27 -4.54 -20.49
N PHE A 179 7.40 -3.81 -19.78
CA PHE A 179 7.33 -3.86 -18.32
C PHE A 179 6.28 -4.84 -17.79
N ASP A 180 5.71 -5.70 -18.64
CA ASP A 180 4.61 -6.62 -18.29
C ASP A 180 3.50 -5.94 -17.46
N ILE A 181 3.12 -4.71 -17.82
CA ILE A 181 2.11 -3.95 -17.07
C ILE A 181 0.77 -4.65 -17.17
N GLN A 182 0.37 -5.27 -16.07
CA GLN A 182 -0.86 -6.04 -16.02
C GLN A 182 -2.06 -5.13 -15.78
N MET A 183 -3.04 -5.21 -16.66
CA MET A 183 -4.33 -4.58 -16.42
C MET A 183 -5.08 -5.30 -15.29
N TYR A 184 -5.84 -4.55 -14.52
CA TYR A 184 -6.69 -5.10 -13.47
C TYR A 184 -7.76 -6.03 -14.07
N ASP A 185 -7.80 -7.30 -13.65
CA ASP A 185 -8.80 -8.26 -14.12
C ASP A 185 -10.15 -7.96 -13.46
N PHE A 186 -10.97 -7.15 -14.15
CA PHE A 186 -12.33 -6.83 -13.71
C PHE A 186 -13.23 -8.07 -13.58
N LYS A 187 -13.02 -9.11 -14.40
CA LYS A 187 -13.83 -10.33 -14.32
C LYS A 187 -13.46 -11.14 -13.08
N TRP A 188 -12.16 -11.25 -12.77
CA TRP A 188 -11.71 -11.81 -11.50
C TRP A 188 -12.28 -11.02 -10.32
N SER A 189 -12.21 -9.69 -10.35
CA SER A 189 -12.77 -8.84 -9.30
C SER A 189 -14.28 -9.03 -9.11
N CYS A 190 -15.07 -9.18 -10.19
CA CYS A 190 -16.48 -9.53 -10.09
C CYS A 190 -16.69 -10.90 -9.42
N ARG A 191 -15.99 -11.94 -9.89
CA ARG A 191 -16.10 -13.29 -9.31
C ARG A 191 -15.71 -13.30 -7.83
N SER A 192 -14.67 -12.56 -7.44
CA SER A 192 -14.24 -12.47 -6.04
C SER A 192 -15.30 -11.77 -5.17
N ARG A 193 -15.97 -10.72 -5.68
CA ARG A 193 -17.12 -10.12 -4.98
C ARG A 193 -18.29 -11.09 -4.84
N ASP A 194 -18.60 -11.85 -5.88
CA ASP A 194 -19.69 -12.84 -5.83
C ASP A 194 -19.42 -13.95 -4.80
N LYS A 195 -18.15 -14.37 -4.67
CA LYS A 195 -17.73 -15.31 -3.61
C LYS A 195 -17.98 -14.72 -2.21
N ILE A 196 -17.64 -13.45 -1.98
CA ILE A 196 -17.86 -12.76 -0.71
C ILE A 196 -19.36 -12.69 -0.38
N TRP A 197 -20.21 -12.34 -1.35
CA TRP A 197 -21.66 -12.29 -1.14
C TRP A 197 -22.25 -13.64 -0.76
N LYS A 198 -21.87 -14.70 -1.47
CA LYS A 198 -22.27 -16.07 -1.11
C LYS A 198 -21.82 -16.45 0.29
N ASP A 199 -20.64 -15.99 0.68
CA ASP A 199 -20.14 -16.26 2.02
C ASP A 199 -20.97 -15.57 3.10
N ILE A 200 -21.35 -14.32 2.86
CA ILE A 200 -22.27 -13.57 3.72
C ILE A 200 -23.63 -14.26 3.82
N GLU A 201 -24.17 -14.75 2.70
CA GLU A 201 -25.42 -15.50 2.68
C GLU A 201 -25.34 -16.79 3.51
N MET A 202 -24.26 -17.57 3.40
CA MET A 202 -24.04 -18.76 4.22
C MET A 202 -23.87 -18.44 5.70
N MET A 203 -23.25 -17.30 6.05
CA MET A 203 -23.15 -16.84 7.44
C MET A 203 -24.53 -16.45 8.01
N ILE A 204 -25.38 -15.82 7.20
CA ILE A 204 -26.75 -15.45 7.59
C ILE A 204 -27.63 -16.70 7.77
N SER A 205 -27.51 -17.69 6.88
CA SER A 205 -28.30 -18.92 6.97
C SER A 205 -27.84 -19.88 8.09
N GLY A 206 -26.64 -19.65 8.64
CA GLY A 206 -26.03 -20.52 9.65
C GLY A 206 -25.27 -21.72 9.07
N GLU A 207 -25.12 -21.78 7.74
CA GLU A 207 -24.31 -22.81 7.06
C GLU A 207 -22.81 -22.62 7.26
N ARG A 208 -22.37 -21.38 7.54
CA ARG A 208 -20.98 -21.06 7.85
C ARG A 208 -20.86 -20.32 9.16
N GLU A 209 -19.98 -20.79 10.03
CA GLU A 209 -19.63 -20.09 11.27
C GLU A 209 -18.83 -18.82 11.01
N VAL A 210 -18.98 -17.84 11.89
CA VAL A 210 -18.25 -16.55 11.82
C VAL A 210 -16.92 -16.57 12.57
N ASP A 211 -16.60 -17.65 13.27
CA ASP A 211 -15.44 -17.72 14.17
C ASP A 211 -14.10 -17.51 13.44
N TYR A 212 -14.02 -17.91 12.17
CA TYR A 212 -12.84 -17.68 11.35
C TYR A 212 -12.53 -16.18 11.16
N LEU A 213 -13.54 -15.30 11.28
CA LEU A 213 -13.38 -13.85 11.14
C LEU A 213 -12.53 -13.22 12.27
N LYS A 214 -12.37 -13.92 13.41
CA LYS A 214 -11.49 -13.48 14.50
C LYS A 214 -10.04 -13.33 14.05
N ASN A 215 -9.64 -14.11 13.05
CA ASN A 215 -8.30 -14.07 12.45
C ASN A 215 -8.35 -13.53 11.02
N ALA A 216 -9.47 -12.90 10.61
CA ALA A 216 -9.55 -12.27 9.30
C ALA A 216 -8.52 -11.15 9.24
N ARG A 217 -7.87 -11.06 8.08
CA ARG A 217 -6.95 -9.97 7.84
C ARG A 217 -7.72 -8.66 7.72
N SER A 218 -7.30 -7.67 8.50
CA SER A 218 -7.83 -6.33 8.44
C SER A 218 -6.94 -5.38 7.64
N GLU A 219 -7.51 -4.24 7.27
CA GLU A 219 -6.77 -3.07 6.78
C GLU A 219 -6.26 -2.18 7.94
N ARG A 220 -6.15 -2.73 9.16
CA ARG A 220 -5.66 -2.10 10.40
C ARG A 220 -6.54 -0.99 10.99
N ALA A 221 -7.77 -0.81 10.50
CA ALA A 221 -8.68 0.22 11.01
C ALA A 221 -8.94 0.05 12.52
N GLU A 222 -9.19 -1.18 12.95
CA GLU A 222 -9.44 -1.55 14.34
C GLU A 222 -8.21 -1.35 15.24
N ILE A 223 -7.00 -1.61 14.72
CA ILE A 223 -5.74 -1.36 15.44
C ILE A 223 -5.58 0.13 15.68
N ILE A 224 -5.83 0.95 14.65
CA ILE A 224 -5.74 2.41 14.75
C ILE A 224 -6.76 2.96 15.75
N ILE A 225 -8.02 2.52 15.65
CA ILE A 225 -9.09 2.93 16.57
C ILE A 225 -8.73 2.57 18.01
N GLU A 226 -8.25 1.35 18.24
CA GLU A 226 -7.81 0.90 19.56
C GLU A 226 -6.69 1.79 20.13
N HIS A 227 -5.69 2.14 19.31
CA HIS A 227 -4.54 2.92 19.78
C HIS A 227 -4.86 4.40 20.00
N ILE A 228 -5.80 4.96 19.22
CA ILE A 228 -6.35 6.31 19.48
C ILE A 228 -7.11 6.29 20.81
N GLU A 229 -8.00 5.32 21.02
CA GLU A 229 -8.82 5.23 22.24
C GLU A 229 -7.95 5.01 23.49
N LYS A 230 -6.92 4.18 23.39
CA LYS A 230 -6.00 3.88 24.50
C LYS A 230 -4.88 4.89 24.66
N ASN A 231 -4.73 5.85 23.74
CA ASN A 231 -3.62 6.79 23.68
C ASN A 231 -2.24 6.09 23.79
N SER A 232 -2.04 5.02 23.00
CA SER A 232 -0.88 4.13 23.10
C SER A 232 0.23 4.40 22.07
N ASN A 233 0.14 5.49 21.31
CA ASN A 233 1.15 5.93 20.34
C ASN A 233 1.54 4.87 19.30
N LEU A 234 0.61 4.51 18.41
CA LEU A 234 0.87 3.54 17.34
C LEU A 234 1.81 4.13 16.29
N TYR A 235 2.93 3.46 16.00
CA TYR A 235 3.75 3.80 14.84
C TYR A 235 3.21 3.08 13.59
N GLU A 236 2.83 3.85 12.57
CA GLU A 236 2.42 3.35 11.25
C GLU A 236 3.48 3.72 10.21
N SER A 237 3.90 2.74 9.41
CA SER A 237 4.92 2.92 8.38
C SER A 237 4.45 3.77 7.19
N SER A 238 3.14 3.95 7.02
CA SER A 238 2.54 4.66 5.89
C SER A 238 1.19 5.25 6.29
N VAL A 239 1.13 6.57 6.38
CA VAL A 239 -0.08 7.37 6.60
C VAL A 239 -0.15 8.51 5.59
N ASN A 240 -1.35 8.76 5.07
CA ASN A 240 -1.59 9.85 4.12
C ASN A 240 -2.15 11.07 4.85
N ILE A 241 -1.34 12.12 4.95
CA ILE A 241 -1.65 13.34 5.72
C ILE A 241 -1.27 14.61 4.94
N PRO A 242 -1.82 15.78 5.29
CA PRO A 242 -1.37 17.05 4.75
C PRO A 242 0.12 17.29 5.07
N ASN A 243 0.90 17.61 4.04
CA ASN A 243 2.31 17.95 4.16
C ASN A 243 2.44 19.24 4.94
N ARG A 244 3.05 19.16 6.12
CA ARG A 244 3.38 20.31 6.97
C ARG A 244 4.89 20.33 7.22
N GLY A 245 5.66 20.23 6.13
CA GLY A 245 7.11 20.15 6.17
C GLY A 245 7.69 18.72 6.27
N CYS A 246 6.85 17.68 6.18
CA CYS A 246 7.30 16.28 6.13
C CYS A 246 8.20 16.03 4.91
N ILE A 247 7.80 16.53 3.75
CA ILE A 247 8.58 16.50 2.52
C ILE A 247 8.80 17.94 2.05
N LYS A 248 10.01 18.46 2.30
CA LYS A 248 10.33 19.89 2.17
C LYS A 248 10.18 20.46 0.76
N ASN A 249 10.39 19.64 -0.26
CA ASN A 249 10.31 20.02 -1.67
C ASN A 249 8.92 19.76 -2.29
N LEU A 250 7.93 19.38 -1.49
CA LEU A 250 6.53 19.32 -1.91
C LEU A 250 5.73 20.49 -1.32
N PRO A 251 4.65 20.94 -1.98
CA PRO A 251 3.83 22.05 -1.48
C PRO A 251 3.26 21.78 -0.08
N ASP A 252 3.11 22.85 0.71
CA ASP A 252 2.36 22.80 1.96
C ASP A 252 0.89 22.42 1.71
N GLY A 253 0.34 21.58 2.58
CA GLY A 253 -1.02 21.06 2.47
C GLY A 253 -1.25 20.01 1.37
N ALA A 254 -0.26 19.70 0.52
CA ALA A 254 -0.33 18.56 -0.39
C ALA A 254 -0.38 17.26 0.42
N ILE A 255 -1.18 16.27 0.01
CA ILE A 255 -1.22 15.00 0.74
C ILE A 255 0.06 14.22 0.45
N VAL A 256 0.73 13.75 1.50
CA VAL A 256 1.95 12.95 1.42
C VAL A 256 1.76 11.64 2.16
N ASP A 257 2.44 10.61 1.69
CA ASP A 257 2.48 9.28 2.29
C ASP A 257 3.82 9.12 2.99
N VAL A 258 3.80 9.06 4.31
CA VAL A 258 4.99 9.07 5.18
C VAL A 258 4.75 8.20 6.43
N PRO A 259 5.80 7.76 7.14
CA PRO A 259 5.64 7.14 8.45
C PRO A 259 5.14 8.16 9.48
N GLY A 260 4.31 7.72 10.41
CA GLY A 260 3.72 8.60 11.43
C GLY A 260 3.39 7.87 12.71
N VAL A 261 3.26 8.63 13.80
CA VAL A 261 2.72 8.14 15.07
C VAL A 261 1.28 8.62 15.20
N ILE A 262 0.36 7.69 15.45
CA ILE A 262 -1.06 7.95 15.70
C ILE A 262 -1.31 7.92 17.20
N TYR A 263 -1.95 8.97 17.70
CA TYR A 263 -2.28 9.22 19.10
C TYR A 263 -3.60 10.00 19.22
#